data_AF-A0A183U3A2-F1
#
_entry.id   AF-A0A183U3A2-F1
#
_cell.length_a   1.000
_cell.length_b   1.000
_cell.length_c   1.000
_cell.angle_alpha   90.00
_cell.angle_beta   90.00
_cell.angle_gamma   90.00
#
_symmetry.space_group_name_H-M   'P 1'
#
loop_
_entity.id
_entity.type
_entity.pdbx_description
1 polymer ?
#
loop_
_entity_poly.entity_id
_entity_poly.type
_entity_poly.pdbx_seq_one_letter_code
_entity_poly.pdbx_strand_id
1 'polypeptide(L)'
;LEAVIMQENRLYLIFEFLSMDLKKFLDSIPDGVMMDAKLQKSYLYQVCQATCFCHQRRIIHRDLKPQNLLVDSKGAIKLADFGLARAIGLPLRAYTHEIVTLWYRAPEVLLGCPRYSMAVDVWSIGCIFAEMATKKPLFQGDSEIDELFSIFRVLSTPTESIWKGVSELPDYKETFPKWRGNTLAEKMNKYLNADGIDLLQKMLIYEPGKRIAAKTILKDPYFDDLDKKTLPAGAYDGELSLDN
;
A
#
# COMPACT_ATOMS: atom_id res chain seq x y z
N LEU A 1 -21.78 -0.74 0.26
CA LEU A 1 -22.59 -1.97 0.45
C LEU A 1 -24.03 -1.56 0.24
N GLU A 2 -24.64 -2.05 -0.82
CA GLU A 2 -26.01 -1.70 -1.22
C GLU A 2 -27.03 -2.64 -0.58
N ALA A 3 -26.70 -3.94 -0.49
CA ALA A 3 -27.56 -4.94 0.13
C ALA A 3 -26.76 -6.14 0.65
N VAL A 4 -27.36 -6.85 1.61
CA VAL A 4 -26.91 -8.17 2.08
C VAL A 4 -28.08 -9.12 1.89
N ILE A 5 -27.90 -10.16 1.07
CA ILE A 5 -28.94 -11.15 0.77
C ILE A 5 -28.48 -12.50 1.31
N MET A 6 -29.36 -13.17 2.05
CA MET A 6 -29.12 -14.51 2.57
C MET A 6 -30.11 -15.47 1.94
N GLN A 7 -29.62 -16.50 1.25
CA GLN A 7 -30.45 -17.50 0.58
C GLN A 7 -29.80 -18.86 0.69
N GLU A 8 -30.51 -19.86 1.21
CA GLU A 8 -30.09 -21.28 1.23
C GLU A 8 -28.61 -21.50 1.61
N ASN A 9 -28.21 -21.08 2.82
CA ASN A 9 -26.83 -21.15 3.32
C ASN A 9 -25.78 -20.37 2.49
N ARG A 10 -26.20 -19.44 1.63
CA ARG A 10 -25.31 -18.52 0.91
C ARG A 10 -25.53 -17.09 1.37
N LEU A 11 -24.43 -16.38 1.55
CA LEU A 11 -24.40 -14.94 1.85
C LEU A 11 -23.94 -14.20 0.60
N TYR A 12 -24.75 -13.25 0.13
CA TYR A 12 -24.44 -12.38 -1.00
C TYR A 12 -24.27 -10.95 -0.50
N LEU A 13 -23.14 -10.35 -0.82
CA LEU A 13 -22.85 -8.94 -0.53
C LEU A 13 -22.94 -8.16 -1.84
N ILE A 14 -23.88 -7.23 -1.92
CA ILE A 14 -24.13 -6.44 -3.13
C ILE A 14 -23.42 -5.10 -2.99
N PHE A 15 -22.55 -4.79 -3.94
CA PHE A 15 -21.78 -3.55 -4.00
C PHE A 15 -22.05 -2.84 -5.32
N GLU A 16 -21.73 -1.55 -5.36
CA GLU A 16 -21.66 -0.81 -6.61
C GLU A 16 -20.69 -1.51 -7.59
N PHE A 17 -21.02 -1.47 -8.87
CA PHE A 17 -20.20 -2.06 -9.91
C PHE A 17 -19.13 -1.06 -10.39
N LEU A 18 -17.86 -1.45 -10.31
CA LEU A 18 -16.75 -0.78 -10.97
C LEU A 18 -16.18 -1.70 -12.04
N SER A 19 -15.93 -1.16 -13.22
CA SER A 19 -15.68 -1.93 -14.44
C SER A 19 -14.35 -2.68 -14.47
N MET A 20 -13.37 -2.25 -13.67
CA MET A 20 -12.03 -2.81 -13.69
C MET A 20 -11.31 -2.60 -12.35
N ASP A 21 -10.36 -3.51 -12.07
CA ASP A 21 -9.37 -3.34 -11.02
C ASP A 21 -8.12 -2.62 -11.57
N LEU A 22 -7.31 -2.05 -10.68
CA LEU A 22 -6.10 -1.30 -11.04
C LEU A 22 -5.09 -2.21 -11.76
N LYS A 23 -5.06 -3.52 -11.47
CA LYS A 23 -4.17 -4.45 -12.17
C LYS A 23 -4.52 -4.52 -13.66
N LYS A 24 -5.79 -4.79 -13.98
CA LYS A 24 -6.29 -4.78 -15.37
C LYS A 24 -6.10 -3.44 -16.04
N PHE A 25 -6.30 -2.34 -15.31
CA PHE A 25 -6.04 -1.00 -15.83
C PHE A 25 -4.57 -0.84 -16.26
N LEU A 26 -3.61 -1.18 -15.40
CA LEU A 26 -2.18 -1.10 -15.72
C LEU A 26 -1.78 -2.02 -16.89
N ASP A 27 -2.35 -3.23 -16.94
CA ASP A 27 -2.11 -4.19 -18.01
C ASP A 27 -2.72 -3.73 -19.36
N SER A 28 -3.73 -2.87 -19.34
CA SER A 28 -4.34 -2.29 -20.55
C SER A 28 -3.52 -1.15 -21.17
N ILE A 29 -2.60 -0.55 -20.41
CA ILE A 29 -1.71 0.49 -20.93
C ILE A 29 -0.72 -0.17 -21.90
N PRO A 30 -0.53 0.36 -23.14
CA PRO A 30 0.41 -0.21 -24.10
C PRO A 30 1.86 -0.30 -23.60
N ASP A 31 2.64 -1.23 -24.14
CA ASP A 31 4.06 -1.34 -23.85
C ASP A 31 4.82 -0.08 -24.25
N GLY A 32 5.78 0.33 -23.42
CA GLY A 32 6.54 1.58 -23.59
C GLY A 32 5.78 2.85 -23.18
N VAL A 33 4.48 2.77 -22.90
CA VAL A 33 3.67 3.88 -22.39
C VAL A 33 3.51 3.73 -20.88
N MET A 34 3.66 4.84 -20.15
CA MET A 34 3.43 4.92 -18.71
C MET A 34 2.04 5.50 -18.42
N MET A 35 1.57 5.26 -17.20
CA MET A 35 0.35 5.90 -16.71
C MET A 35 0.50 7.42 -16.71
N ASP A 36 -0.57 8.14 -17.02
CA ASP A 36 -0.59 9.59 -16.91
C ASP A 36 -0.27 10.03 -15.47
N ALA A 37 0.69 10.94 -15.31
CA ALA A 37 1.20 11.34 -14.00
C ALA A 37 0.13 12.04 -13.14
N LYS A 38 -0.81 12.77 -13.75
CA LYS A 38 -1.90 13.43 -13.00
C LYS A 38 -2.91 12.39 -12.52
N LEU A 39 -3.25 11.42 -13.36
CA LEU A 39 -4.12 10.31 -12.96
C LEU A 39 -3.48 9.46 -11.86
N GLN A 40 -2.18 9.15 -11.97
CA GLN A 40 -1.42 8.43 -10.94
C GLN A 40 -1.47 9.18 -9.60
N LYS A 41 -1.21 10.49 -9.61
CA LYS A 41 -1.26 11.34 -8.42
C LYS A 41 -2.67 11.38 -7.82
N SER A 42 -3.69 11.50 -8.67
CA SER A 42 -5.10 11.43 -8.26
C SER A 42 -5.46 10.09 -7.60
N TYR A 43 -5.06 8.96 -8.20
CA TYR A 43 -5.32 7.64 -7.64
C TYR A 43 -4.60 7.42 -6.32
N LEU A 44 -3.32 7.79 -6.23
CA LEU A 44 -2.57 7.71 -4.97
C LEU A 44 -3.26 8.50 -3.86
N TYR A 45 -3.68 9.74 -4.15
CA TYR A 45 -4.35 10.59 -3.17
C TYR A 45 -5.66 9.95 -2.69
N GLN A 46 -6.51 9.48 -3.59
CA GLN A 46 -7.78 8.83 -3.27
C GLN A 46 -7.60 7.55 -2.44
N VAL A 47 -6.59 6.73 -2.76
CA VAL A 47 -6.23 5.54 -1.97
C VAL A 47 -5.78 5.93 -0.56
N CYS A 48 -4.97 6.98 -0.42
CA CYS A 48 -4.56 7.51 0.87
C CYS A 48 -5.73 8.10 1.67
N GLN A 49 -6.70 8.76 1.01
CA GLN A 49 -7.91 9.28 1.65
C GLN A 49 -8.73 8.14 2.26
N ALA A 50 -9.04 7.13 1.47
CA ALA A 50 -9.82 5.97 1.92
C ALA A 50 -9.09 5.20 3.03
N THR A 51 -7.77 5.04 2.91
CA THR A 51 -6.95 4.38 3.94
C THR A 51 -6.91 5.19 5.23
N CYS A 52 -6.75 6.52 5.15
CA CYS A 52 -6.81 7.41 6.30
C CYS A 52 -8.15 7.31 7.02
N PHE A 53 -9.26 7.30 6.27
CA PHE A 53 -10.60 7.12 6.82
C PHE A 53 -10.77 5.79 7.57
N CYS A 54 -10.20 4.69 7.05
CA CYS A 54 -10.19 3.38 7.71
C CYS A 54 -9.34 3.41 8.98
N HIS A 55 -8.12 3.96 8.90
CA HIS A 55 -7.17 4.05 10.00
C HIS A 55 -7.72 4.83 11.18
N GLN A 56 -8.40 5.96 10.94
CA GLN A 56 -9.08 6.73 12.00
C GLN A 56 -10.16 5.93 12.73
N ARG A 57 -10.74 4.91 12.08
CA ARG A 57 -11.74 4.00 12.65
C ARG A 57 -11.12 2.71 13.18
N ARG A 58 -9.78 2.67 13.32
CA ARG A 58 -9.01 1.50 13.78
C ARG A 58 -9.19 0.26 12.90
N ILE A 59 -9.45 0.47 11.62
CA ILE A 59 -9.54 -0.59 10.60
C ILE A 59 -8.24 -0.61 9.82
N ILE A 60 -7.60 -1.78 9.72
CA ILE A 60 -6.42 -2.03 8.88
C ILE A 60 -6.87 -2.96 7.75
N HIS A 61 -6.52 -2.64 6.50
CA HIS A 61 -6.93 -3.41 5.32
C HIS A 61 -6.15 -4.72 5.18
N ARG A 62 -4.81 -4.66 5.33
CA ARG A 62 -3.84 -5.77 5.33
C ARG A 62 -3.60 -6.49 4.00
N ASP A 63 -4.51 -6.35 3.04
CA ASP A 63 -4.37 -6.96 1.71
C ASP A 63 -4.52 -5.91 0.60
N LEU A 64 -3.86 -4.75 0.77
CA LEU A 64 -3.84 -3.76 -0.30
C LEU A 64 -2.94 -4.24 -1.43
N LYS A 65 -3.52 -4.37 -2.61
CA LYS A 65 -2.87 -4.76 -3.86
C LYS A 65 -3.70 -4.22 -5.04
N PRO A 66 -3.14 -4.08 -6.25
CA PRO A 66 -3.86 -3.52 -7.40
C PRO A 66 -5.17 -4.26 -7.73
N GLN A 67 -5.27 -5.56 -7.46
CA GLN A 67 -6.50 -6.34 -7.65
C GLN A 67 -7.63 -5.94 -6.69
N ASN A 68 -7.30 -5.37 -5.53
CA ASN A 68 -8.24 -4.91 -4.51
C ASN A 68 -8.50 -3.39 -4.59
N LEU A 69 -8.03 -2.75 -5.66
CA LEU A 69 -8.31 -1.35 -5.95
C LEU A 69 -9.15 -1.29 -7.23
N LEU A 70 -10.40 -0.87 -7.11
CA LEU A 70 -11.34 -0.79 -8.22
C LEU A 70 -11.34 0.61 -8.81
N VAL A 71 -11.28 0.73 -10.14
CA VAL A 71 -11.27 2.02 -10.85
C VAL A 71 -12.45 2.12 -11.80
N ASP A 72 -12.95 3.34 -11.98
CA ASP A 72 -14.01 3.65 -12.95
C ASP A 72 -13.49 4.50 -14.12
N SER A 73 -14.35 4.70 -15.13
CA SER A 73 -14.02 5.52 -16.31
C SER A 73 -14.01 7.03 -16.04
N LYS A 74 -14.35 7.47 -14.83
CA LYS A 74 -14.41 8.88 -14.42
C LYS A 74 -13.22 9.29 -13.57
N GLY A 75 -12.24 8.41 -13.37
CA GLY A 75 -11.03 8.68 -12.59
C GLY A 75 -11.23 8.53 -11.09
N ALA A 76 -12.24 7.78 -10.64
CA ALA A 76 -12.36 7.36 -9.25
C ALA A 76 -11.63 6.04 -9.02
N ILE A 77 -11.00 5.90 -7.84
CA ILE A 77 -10.43 4.64 -7.35
C ILE A 77 -10.95 4.35 -5.95
N LYS A 78 -11.33 3.09 -5.69
CA LYS A 78 -11.96 2.65 -4.44
C LYS A 78 -11.27 1.41 -3.91
N LEU A 79 -11.10 1.36 -2.59
CA LEU A 79 -10.65 0.16 -1.88
C LEU A 79 -11.77 -0.87 -1.89
N ALA A 80 -11.42 -2.11 -2.19
CA ALA A 80 -12.32 -3.26 -2.18
C ALA A 80 -11.68 -4.42 -1.40
N ASP A 81 -12.49 -5.45 -1.15
CA ASP A 81 -12.08 -6.67 -0.43
C ASP A 81 -11.50 -6.43 0.97
N PHE A 82 -12.41 -6.02 1.86
CA PHE A 82 -12.16 -5.96 3.30
C PHE A 82 -12.23 -7.35 3.97
N GLY A 83 -12.16 -8.46 3.22
CA GLY A 83 -12.28 -9.82 3.75
C GLY A 83 -11.21 -10.18 4.78
N LEU A 84 -10.06 -9.49 4.73
CA LEU A 84 -8.97 -9.60 5.71
C LEU A 84 -8.88 -8.39 6.64
N ALA A 85 -9.76 -7.41 6.49
CA ALA A 85 -9.78 -6.23 7.33
C ALA A 85 -10.26 -6.57 8.74
N ARG A 86 -9.63 -5.97 9.75
CA ARG A 86 -9.94 -6.25 11.16
C ARG A 86 -9.62 -5.04 12.04
N ALA A 87 -10.40 -4.89 13.10
CA ALA A 87 -10.13 -3.95 14.18
C ALA A 87 -8.78 -4.26 14.85
N ILE A 88 -8.06 -3.21 15.25
CA ILE A 88 -6.78 -3.30 15.97
C ILE A 88 -6.96 -4.09 17.28
N GLY A 89 -6.07 -5.07 17.53
CA GLY A 89 -6.00 -5.79 18.82
C GLY A 89 -6.49 -7.24 18.83
N LEU A 90 -6.98 -7.78 17.70
CA LEU A 90 -7.36 -9.19 17.61
C LEU A 90 -6.18 -10.07 17.13
N PRO A 91 -5.84 -11.17 17.82
CA PRO A 91 -4.75 -12.06 17.43
C PRO A 91 -5.00 -12.66 16.03
N LEU A 92 -3.92 -12.79 15.26
CA LEU A 92 -3.94 -13.44 13.96
C LEU A 92 -4.30 -14.92 14.12
N ARG A 93 -5.19 -15.42 13.25
CA ARG A 93 -5.05 -16.83 12.86
C ARG A 93 -3.78 -16.92 12.01
N ALA A 94 -3.00 -17.98 12.17
CA ALA A 94 -1.88 -18.26 11.27
C ALA A 94 -2.38 -18.15 9.83
N TYR A 95 -1.68 -17.36 9.01
CA TYR A 95 -1.94 -17.33 7.58
C TYR A 95 -1.78 -18.77 7.06
N THR A 96 -2.84 -19.34 6.48
CA THR A 96 -2.73 -20.59 5.75
C THR A 96 -1.79 -20.34 4.56
N HIS A 97 -0.92 -21.30 4.25
CA HIS A 97 0.02 -21.28 3.10
C HIS A 97 -0.70 -21.30 1.73
N GLU A 98 -1.88 -20.71 1.61
CA GLU A 98 -2.47 -20.42 0.31
C GLU A 98 -1.56 -19.44 -0.42
N ILE A 99 -1.40 -19.66 -1.72
CA ILE A 99 -0.54 -18.89 -2.62
C ILE A 99 -1.13 -17.48 -2.75
N VAL A 100 -0.85 -16.61 -1.78
CA VAL A 100 -1.24 -15.20 -1.76
C VAL A 100 -0.06 -14.36 -2.23
N THR A 101 -0.31 -13.38 -3.09
CA THR A 101 0.70 -12.44 -3.59
C THR A 101 1.44 -11.75 -2.43
N LEU A 102 2.76 -11.93 -2.36
CA LEU A 102 3.62 -11.39 -1.29
C LEU A 102 4.12 -9.96 -1.54
N TRP A 103 4.05 -9.50 -2.78
CA TRP A 103 4.71 -8.28 -3.32
C TRP A 103 4.38 -6.95 -2.63
N TYR A 104 3.31 -6.93 -1.84
CA TYR A 104 2.82 -5.75 -1.12
C TYR A 104 2.92 -5.90 0.40
N ARG A 105 3.50 -7.00 0.89
CA ARG A 105 3.59 -7.32 2.32
C ARG A 105 4.75 -6.55 2.96
N ALA A 106 4.48 -5.93 4.11
CA ALA A 106 5.47 -5.15 4.83
C ALA A 106 6.56 -6.03 5.49
N PRO A 107 7.81 -5.54 5.63
CA PRO A 107 8.92 -6.32 6.15
C PRO A 107 8.70 -6.77 7.59
N GLU A 108 7.98 -6.00 8.43
CA GLU A 108 7.63 -6.43 9.77
C GLU A 108 6.72 -7.65 9.82
N VAL A 109 5.87 -7.83 8.81
CA VAL A 109 5.02 -9.02 8.71
C VAL A 109 5.87 -10.22 8.26
N LEU A 110 6.75 -10.01 7.28
CA LEU A 110 7.66 -11.05 6.76
C LEU A 110 8.72 -11.49 7.78
N LEU A 111 9.11 -10.61 8.71
CA LEU A 111 10.06 -10.91 9.78
C LEU A 111 9.39 -11.46 11.06
N GLY A 112 8.09 -11.74 11.00
CA GLY A 112 7.36 -12.39 12.09
C GLY A 112 7.03 -11.47 13.27
N CYS A 113 6.98 -10.15 13.07
CA CYS A 113 6.63 -9.22 14.15
C CYS A 113 5.23 -9.55 14.71
N PRO A 114 5.10 -9.85 16.01
CA PRO A 114 3.84 -10.30 16.59
C PRO A 114 2.78 -9.19 16.65
N ARG A 115 3.20 -7.92 16.55
CA ARG A 115 2.33 -6.75 16.61
C ARG A 115 2.70 -5.79 15.47
N TYR A 116 1.85 -5.73 14.46
CA TYR A 116 1.93 -4.73 13.41
C TYR A 116 0.78 -3.72 13.53
N SER A 117 0.95 -2.58 12.87
CA SER A 117 0.07 -1.41 12.97
C SER A 117 -0.52 -1.05 11.62
N MET A 118 -1.19 0.10 11.56
CA MET A 118 -1.65 0.75 10.33
C MET A 118 -0.54 0.97 9.28
N ALA A 119 0.74 0.95 9.70
CA ALA A 119 1.89 1.12 8.83
C ALA A 119 1.99 0.05 7.72
N VAL A 120 1.42 -1.14 7.91
CA VAL A 120 1.44 -2.20 6.88
C VAL A 120 0.70 -1.77 5.61
N ASP A 121 -0.43 -1.09 5.76
CA ASP A 121 -1.21 -0.58 4.62
C ASP A 121 -0.41 0.50 3.87
N VAL A 122 0.32 1.36 4.60
CA VAL A 122 1.16 2.40 3.98
C VAL A 122 2.30 1.79 3.17
N TRP A 123 2.92 0.71 3.66
CA TRP A 123 3.92 -0.02 2.88
C TRP A 123 3.33 -0.55 1.57
N SER A 124 2.19 -1.24 1.65
CA SER A 124 1.50 -1.76 0.47
C SER A 124 1.16 -0.65 -0.53
N ILE A 125 0.70 0.51 -0.05
CA ILE A 125 0.44 1.69 -0.89
C ILE A 125 1.73 2.20 -1.54
N GLY A 126 2.87 2.22 -0.84
CA GLY A 126 4.17 2.55 -1.41
C GLY A 126 4.56 1.62 -2.55
N CYS A 127 4.38 0.30 -2.38
CA CYS A 127 4.60 -0.68 -3.45
C CYS A 127 3.68 -0.42 -4.65
N ILE A 128 2.39 -0.16 -4.42
CA ILE A 128 1.41 0.16 -5.46
C ILE A 128 1.75 1.47 -6.17
N PHE A 129 2.22 2.49 -5.45
CA PHE A 129 2.64 3.76 -6.02
C PHE A 129 3.80 3.57 -7.01
N ALA A 130 4.82 2.82 -6.62
CA ALA A 130 5.92 2.47 -7.51
C ALA A 130 5.46 1.62 -8.71
N GLU A 131 4.49 0.72 -8.52
CA GLU A 131 3.92 -0.07 -9.61
C GLU A 131 3.08 0.76 -10.57
N MET A 132 2.29 1.73 -10.11
CA MET A 132 1.57 2.65 -11.00
C MET A 132 2.55 3.44 -11.90
N ALA A 133 3.69 3.83 -11.34
CA ALA A 133 4.70 4.61 -12.05
C ALA A 133 5.51 3.78 -13.06
N THR A 134 5.71 2.49 -12.80
CA THR A 134 6.60 1.62 -13.61
C THR A 134 5.87 0.52 -14.39
N LYS A 135 4.59 0.33 -14.12
CA LYS A 135 3.75 -0.82 -14.53
C LYS A 135 4.28 -2.19 -14.08
N LYS A 136 5.25 -2.22 -13.15
CA LYS A 136 5.88 -3.45 -12.66
C LYS A 136 5.86 -3.45 -11.13
N PRO A 137 5.54 -4.57 -10.48
CA PRO A 137 5.63 -4.65 -9.03
C PRO A 137 7.04 -4.28 -8.56
N LEU A 138 7.13 -3.50 -7.48
CA LEU A 138 8.40 -2.98 -6.97
C LEU A 138 9.31 -4.10 -6.46
N PHE A 139 8.71 -5.03 -5.73
CA PHE A 139 9.31 -6.24 -5.18
C PHE A 139 8.54 -7.44 -5.75
N GLN A 140 9.26 -8.47 -6.17
CA GLN A 140 8.70 -9.61 -6.91
C GLN A 140 9.25 -10.93 -6.37
N GLY A 141 9.10 -11.16 -5.06
CA GLY A 141 9.48 -12.40 -4.44
C GLY A 141 8.50 -13.54 -4.79
N ASP A 142 9.03 -14.75 -4.94
CA ASP A 142 8.25 -15.98 -5.12
C ASP A 142 7.97 -16.74 -3.80
N SER A 143 8.62 -16.31 -2.72
CA SER A 143 8.57 -16.88 -1.37
C SER A 143 8.81 -15.77 -0.35
N GLU A 144 8.50 -15.99 0.93
CA GLU A 144 8.67 -14.96 1.98
C GLU A 144 10.14 -14.50 2.11
N ILE A 145 11.08 -15.43 1.94
CA ILE A 145 12.51 -15.13 1.98
C ILE A 145 12.97 -14.38 0.72
N ASP A 146 12.50 -14.76 -0.47
CA ASP A 146 12.86 -14.05 -1.70
C ASP A 146 12.22 -12.65 -1.74
N GLU A 147 11.01 -12.48 -1.19
CA GLU A 147 10.37 -11.18 -1.02
C GLU A 147 11.22 -10.28 -0.10
N LEU A 148 11.66 -10.77 1.06
CA LEU A 148 12.59 -10.05 1.93
C LEU A 148 13.88 -9.65 1.19
N PHE A 149 14.47 -10.57 0.43
CA PHE A 149 15.68 -10.29 -0.33
C PHE A 149 15.44 -9.29 -1.46
N SER A 150 14.27 -9.32 -2.11
CA SER A 150 13.85 -8.33 -3.10
C SER A 150 13.82 -6.93 -2.49
N ILE A 151 13.24 -6.80 -1.29
CA ILE A 151 13.21 -5.55 -0.52
C ILE A 151 14.64 -5.10 -0.18
N PHE A 152 15.48 -6.00 0.35
CA PHE A 152 16.85 -5.66 0.78
C PHE A 152 17.75 -5.23 -0.37
N ARG A 153 17.57 -5.82 -1.57
CA ARG A 153 18.33 -5.42 -2.77
C ARG A 153 18.07 -3.96 -3.16
N VAL A 154 16.86 -3.45 -2.92
CA VAL A 154 16.48 -2.07 -3.26
C VAL A 154 16.76 -1.11 -2.10
N LEU A 155 16.38 -1.47 -0.88
CA LEU A 155 16.38 -0.58 0.28
C LEU A 155 17.58 -0.75 1.21
N SER A 156 18.50 -1.66 0.89
CA SER A 156 19.58 -2.21 1.75
C SER A 156 19.09 -3.15 2.86
N THR A 157 19.94 -4.08 3.30
CA THR A 157 19.59 -5.01 4.40
C THR A 157 19.46 -4.23 5.70
N PRO A 158 18.34 -4.35 6.45
CA PRO A 158 18.14 -3.59 7.67
C PRO A 158 19.12 -4.03 8.77
N THR A 159 19.65 -3.02 9.46
CA THR A 159 20.53 -3.12 10.62
C THR A 159 19.90 -2.36 11.78
N GLU A 160 20.45 -2.52 12.99
CA GLU A 160 20.01 -1.77 14.18
C GLU A 160 20.07 -0.25 14.03
N SER A 161 20.91 0.26 13.12
CA SER A 161 20.96 1.70 12.82
C SER A 161 19.82 2.16 11.90
N ILE A 162 19.33 1.28 11.01
CA ILE A 162 18.24 1.57 10.07
C ILE A 162 16.88 1.34 10.75
N TRP A 163 16.76 0.22 11.47
CA TRP A 163 15.57 -0.18 12.20
C TRP A 163 16.00 -0.76 13.54
N LYS A 164 15.82 0.04 14.59
CA LYS A 164 16.13 -0.36 15.96
C LYS A 164 15.24 -1.53 16.39
N GLY A 165 15.84 -2.61 16.88
CA GLY A 165 15.19 -3.85 17.30
C GLY A 165 14.93 -4.85 16.17
N VAL A 166 15.44 -4.63 14.95
CA VAL A 166 15.24 -5.57 13.83
C VAL A 166 15.89 -6.93 14.11
N SER A 167 17.00 -6.98 14.85
CA SER A 167 17.68 -8.23 15.22
C SER A 167 16.90 -9.09 16.21
N GLU A 168 15.92 -8.51 16.91
CA GLU A 168 15.06 -9.19 17.89
C GLU A 168 13.81 -9.82 17.26
N LEU A 169 13.56 -9.56 15.96
CA LEU A 169 12.40 -10.10 15.27
C LEU A 169 12.55 -11.62 15.04
N PRO A 170 11.47 -12.42 15.21
CA PRO A 170 11.55 -13.90 15.21
C PRO A 170 12.26 -14.49 14.00
N ASP A 171 11.99 -13.93 12.81
CA ASP A 171 12.47 -14.46 11.55
C ASP A 171 13.68 -13.69 11.00
N TYR A 172 14.21 -12.71 11.74
CA TYR A 172 15.49 -12.09 11.38
C TYR A 172 16.64 -13.09 11.57
N LYS A 173 17.57 -13.11 10.60
CA LYS A 173 18.80 -13.91 10.67
C LYS A 173 20.00 -13.03 10.39
N GLU A 174 20.99 -13.08 11.28
CA GLU A 174 22.26 -12.38 11.07
C GLU A 174 22.98 -12.83 9.79
N THR A 175 22.73 -14.07 9.37
CA THR A 175 23.27 -14.68 8.15
C THR A 175 22.61 -14.19 6.85
N PHE A 176 21.58 -13.35 6.91
CA PHE A 176 21.00 -12.75 5.71
C PHE A 176 22.07 -12.00 4.90
N PRO A 177 22.05 -12.07 3.55
CA PRO A 177 23.01 -11.36 2.73
C PRO A 177 22.93 -9.85 3.00
N LYS A 178 24.08 -9.18 2.96
CA LYS A 178 24.24 -7.78 3.34
C LYS A 178 24.29 -6.89 2.11
N TRP A 179 23.13 -6.55 1.55
CA TRP A 179 23.02 -5.53 0.51
C TRP A 179 23.19 -4.14 1.13
N ARG A 180 23.97 -3.28 0.48
CA ARG A 180 24.30 -1.93 0.94
C ARG A 180 23.89 -0.92 -0.13
N GLY A 181 23.49 0.27 0.33
CA GLY A 181 23.01 1.34 -0.53
C GLY A 181 21.53 1.19 -0.85
N ASN A 182 20.78 2.28 -0.64
CA ASN A 182 19.39 2.35 -1.04
C ASN A 182 19.34 2.90 -2.47
N THR A 183 18.86 2.07 -3.41
CA THR A 183 18.79 2.38 -4.86
C THR A 183 17.38 2.79 -5.30
N LEU A 184 16.44 2.95 -4.37
CA LEU A 184 15.05 3.29 -4.68
C LEU A 184 14.94 4.59 -5.50
N ALA A 185 15.64 5.65 -5.08
CA ALA A 185 15.61 6.92 -5.79
C ALA A 185 16.13 6.80 -7.23
N GLU A 186 17.24 6.08 -7.42
CA GLU A 186 17.83 5.81 -8.74
C GLU A 186 16.90 5.00 -9.63
N LYS A 187 16.20 4.00 -9.06
CA LYS A 187 15.23 3.18 -9.80
C LYS A 187 14.00 3.97 -10.24
N MET A 188 13.63 5.01 -9.47
CA MET A 188 12.39 5.78 -9.68
C MET A 188 12.59 7.12 -10.40
N ASN A 189 13.83 7.59 -10.57
CA ASN A 189 14.14 8.92 -11.14
C ASN A 189 13.61 9.17 -12.56
N LYS A 190 13.32 8.12 -13.34
CA LYS A 190 12.72 8.22 -14.68
C LYS A 190 11.20 8.28 -14.67
N TYR A 191 10.57 7.96 -13.53
CA TYR A 191 9.13 7.74 -13.42
C TYR A 191 8.45 8.72 -12.45
N LEU A 192 9.18 9.23 -11.46
CA LEU A 192 8.69 10.15 -10.44
C LEU A 192 9.56 11.41 -10.38
N ASN A 193 8.94 12.54 -10.03
CA ASN A 193 9.64 13.76 -9.68
C ASN A 193 10.25 13.67 -8.26
N ALA A 194 10.99 14.70 -7.84
CA ALA A 194 11.66 14.72 -6.55
C ALA A 194 10.69 14.49 -5.36
N ASP A 195 9.55 15.18 -5.34
CA ASP A 195 8.55 15.04 -4.28
C ASP A 195 7.94 13.63 -4.25
N GLY A 196 7.70 13.03 -5.41
CA GLY A 196 7.18 11.67 -5.51
C GLY A 196 8.16 10.62 -4.99
N ILE A 197 9.46 10.79 -5.27
CA ILE A 197 10.51 9.92 -4.74
C ILE A 197 10.64 10.06 -3.23
N ASP A 198 10.63 11.30 -2.74
CA ASP A 198 10.68 11.61 -1.30
C ASP A 198 9.49 10.99 -0.56
N LEU A 199 8.27 11.19 -1.07
CA LEU A 199 7.07 10.56 -0.52
C LEU A 199 7.16 9.03 -0.51
N LEU A 200 7.60 8.43 -1.62
CA LEU A 200 7.77 6.98 -1.71
C LEU A 200 8.80 6.45 -0.69
N GLN A 201 9.92 7.17 -0.49
CA GLN A 201 10.92 6.84 0.53
C GLN A 201 10.32 6.89 1.94
N LYS A 202 9.48 7.88 2.25
CA LYS A 202 8.77 7.98 3.54
C LYS A 202 7.76 6.84 3.74
N MET A 203 7.11 6.38 2.68
CA MET A 203 6.17 5.24 2.70
C MET A 203 6.89 3.90 2.91
N LEU A 204 8.13 3.76 2.44
CA LEU A 204 8.91 2.52 2.49
C LEU A 204 10.00 2.52 3.58
N ILE A 205 9.82 3.33 4.62
CA ILE A 205 10.65 3.25 5.83
C ILE A 205 10.44 1.88 6.51
N TYR A 206 11.55 1.20 6.82
CA TYR A 206 11.54 -0.09 7.51
C TYR A 206 10.81 -0.04 8.86
N GLU A 207 11.25 0.84 9.75
CA GLU A 207 10.73 0.94 11.12
C GLU A 207 9.26 1.42 11.09
N PRO A 208 8.28 0.58 11.49
CA PRO A 208 6.87 0.90 11.33
C PRO A 208 6.42 2.16 12.08
N GLY A 209 7.10 2.49 13.20
CA GLY A 209 6.83 3.70 13.99
C GLY A 209 7.32 5.00 13.36
N LYS A 210 8.21 4.94 12.37
CA LYS A 210 8.74 6.09 11.63
C LYS A 210 8.14 6.24 10.23
N ARG A 211 7.46 5.19 9.74
CA ARG A 211 6.78 5.20 8.44
C ARG A 211 5.66 6.25 8.45
N ILE A 212 5.58 7.06 7.39
CA ILE A 212 4.63 8.17 7.30
C ILE A 212 3.19 7.70 7.47
N ALA A 213 2.38 8.39 8.26
CA ALA A 213 0.98 8.05 8.45
C ALA A 213 0.13 8.51 7.26
N ALA A 214 -0.93 7.77 6.91
CA ALA A 214 -1.84 8.12 5.81
C ALA A 214 -2.42 9.55 5.92
N LYS A 215 -2.72 10.02 7.15
CA LYS A 215 -3.16 11.40 7.39
C LYS A 215 -2.10 12.44 6.98
N THR A 216 -0.83 12.16 7.25
CA THR A 216 0.28 13.06 6.91
C THR A 216 0.56 13.07 5.41
N ILE A 217 0.40 11.92 4.74
CA ILE A 217 0.56 11.80 3.27
C ILE A 217 -0.37 12.77 2.52
N LEU A 218 -1.61 12.96 2.98
CA LEU A 218 -2.57 13.88 2.33
C LEU A 218 -2.14 15.36 2.30
N LYS A 219 -1.12 15.71 3.10
CA LYS A 219 -0.53 17.05 3.22
C LYS A 219 0.91 17.11 2.68
N ASP A 220 1.38 16.06 2.00
CA ASP A 220 2.73 16.00 1.45
C ASP A 220 2.86 16.89 0.18
N PRO A 221 4.01 17.56 -0.04
CA PRO A 221 4.23 18.44 -1.19
C PRO A 221 3.98 17.79 -2.56
N TYR A 222 4.07 16.46 -2.66
CA TYR A 222 3.75 15.75 -3.90
C TYR A 222 2.33 16.05 -4.43
N PHE A 223 1.41 16.49 -3.56
CA PHE A 223 0.01 16.78 -3.90
C PHE A 223 -0.34 18.27 -3.99
N ASP A 224 0.61 19.19 -3.90
CA ASP A 224 0.35 20.64 -3.89
C ASP A 224 -0.27 21.16 -5.20
N ASP A 225 0.04 20.51 -6.33
CA ASP A 225 -0.46 20.81 -7.68
C ASP A 225 -1.70 19.98 -8.06
N LEU A 226 -2.23 19.13 -7.17
CA LEU A 226 -3.41 18.32 -7.44
C LEU A 226 -4.68 19.14 -7.21
N ASP A 227 -5.54 19.26 -8.24
CA ASP A 227 -6.85 19.89 -8.08
C ASP A 227 -7.83 18.97 -7.33
N LYS A 228 -7.83 19.11 -6.00
CA LYS A 228 -8.66 18.33 -5.08
C LYS A 228 -10.16 18.51 -5.33
N LYS A 229 -10.61 19.60 -5.96
CA LYS A 229 -12.05 19.84 -6.24
C LYS A 229 -12.62 18.88 -7.28
N THR A 230 -11.76 18.28 -8.10
CA THR A 230 -12.15 17.31 -9.12
C THR A 230 -12.27 15.89 -8.57
N LEU A 231 -11.84 15.65 -7.33
CA LEU A 231 -11.83 14.33 -6.73
C LEU A 231 -13.21 13.96 -6.15
N PRO A 232 -13.62 12.67 -6.17
CA PRO A 232 -14.90 12.22 -5.61
C PRO A 232 -15.10 12.61 -4.13
N ALA A 233 -14.02 12.64 -3.36
CA ALA A 233 -14.01 13.04 -1.94
C ALA A 233 -13.15 14.29 -1.70
N GLY A 234 -13.21 15.28 -2.60
CA GLY A 234 -12.31 16.44 -2.62
C GLY A 234 -12.27 17.30 -1.34
N ALA A 235 -13.32 17.26 -0.52
CA ALA A 235 -13.40 18.01 0.73
C ALA A 235 -12.68 17.35 1.91
N TYR A 236 -12.34 16.06 1.82
CA TYR A 236 -11.70 15.33 2.92
C TYR A 236 -10.18 15.36 2.79
N ASP A 237 -9.49 15.99 3.74
CA ASP A 237 -8.03 16.13 3.77
C ASP A 237 -7.37 15.35 4.93
N GLY A 238 -8.13 14.46 5.57
CA GLY A 238 -7.68 13.70 6.74
C GLY A 238 -8.06 14.33 8.08
N GLU A 239 -8.72 15.49 8.12
CA GLU A 239 -9.44 15.95 9.31
C GLU A 239 -10.85 15.35 9.35
N LEU A 240 -11.27 14.85 10.52
CA LEU A 240 -12.67 14.50 10.76
C LEU A 240 -13.37 15.81 11.12
N SER A 241 -14.37 16.23 10.35
CA SER A 241 -15.33 17.21 10.88
C SER A 241 -16.07 16.52 12.02
N LEU A 242 -15.78 16.92 13.25
CA LEU A 242 -16.70 16.67 14.35
C LEU A 242 -17.84 17.65 14.09
N ASP A 243 -18.86 17.20 13.36
CA ASP A 243 -20.12 17.93 13.32
C ASP A 243 -20.62 17.99 14.77
N ASN A 244 -20.66 19.20 15.33
CA ASN A 244 -21.23 19.51 16.65
C ASN A 244 -22.75 19.41 16.62
#